data_AF-A0AAU1FYE5-F1
#
_entry.id   AF-A0AAU1FYE5-F1
#
_cell.length_a   1.000
_cell.length_b   1.000
_cell.length_c   1.000
_cell.angle_alpha   90.00
_cell.angle_beta   90.00
_cell.angle_gamma   90.00
#
_symmetry.space_group_name_H-M   'P 1'
#
loop_
_entity.id
_entity.type
_entity.pdbx_description
1 polymer ?
#
loop_
_entity_poly.entity_id
_entity_poly.type
_entity_poly.pdbx_seq_one_letter_code
_entity_poly.pdbx_strand_id
1 'polypeptide(L)' 'MDRVHHEVAFLGRHVAWTLEELLSLDHAARLRWVGEISAQLTAEA' A
#
# COMPACT_ATOMS: atom_id res chain seq x y z
N MET A 1 -6.17 -15.01 3.38
CA MET A 1 -4.77 -14.55 3.24
C MET A 1 -4.63 -13.50 2.13
N ASP A 2 -5.54 -13.46 1.17
CA ASP A 2 -5.32 -12.71 -0.08
C ASP A 2 -5.23 -11.19 0.11
N ARG A 3 -6.06 -10.60 0.97
CA ARG A 3 -6.12 -9.14 1.15
C ARG A 3 -4.79 -8.50 1.53
N VAL A 4 -3.99 -9.15 2.37
CA VAL A 4 -2.66 -8.64 2.77
C VAL A 4 -1.70 -8.61 1.60
N HIS A 5 -1.67 -9.66 0.77
CA HIS A 5 -0.81 -9.69 -0.41
C HIS A 5 -1.21 -8.63 -1.44
N HIS A 6 -2.51 -8.38 -1.61
CA HIS A 6 -3.01 -7.31 -2.48
C HIS A 6 -2.57 -5.93 -1.97
N GLU A 7 -2.68 -5.65 -0.68
CA GLU A 7 -2.21 -4.39 -0.07
C GLU A 7 -0.70 -4.21 -0.25
N VAL A 8 0.09 -5.24 0.04
CA VAL A 8 1.56 -5.20 -0.08
C VAL A 8 1.99 -5.02 -1.53
N ALA A 9 1.38 -5.75 -2.48
CA ALA A 9 1.70 -5.63 -3.89
C ALA A 9 1.31 -4.25 -4.46
N PHE A 10 0.17 -3.71 -4.03
CA PHE A 10 -0.23 -2.35 -4.40
C PHE A 10 0.79 -1.33 -3.90
N LEU A 11 1.12 -1.38 -2.61
CA LEU A 11 2.07 -0.43 -2.02
C LEU A 11 3.46 -0.56 -2.66
N GLY A 12 3.99 -1.77 -2.81
CA GLY A 12 5.31 -2.01 -3.42
C GLY A 12 5.43 -1.58 -4.88
N ARG A 13 4.32 -1.36 -5.59
CA ARG A 13 4.33 -0.77 -6.93
C ARG A 13 4.46 0.75 -6.92
N HIS A 14 4.05 1.41 -5.85
CA HIS A 14 3.92 2.87 -5.79
C HIS A 14 4.91 3.54 -4.83
N VAL A 15 5.54 2.79 -3.92
CA VAL A 15 6.51 3.30 -2.96
C VAL A 15 7.79 2.48 -2.97
N ALA A 16 8.92 3.10 -2.64
CA ALA A 16 10.25 2.48 -2.68
C ALA A 16 10.59 1.67 -1.42
N TRP A 17 9.59 1.21 -0.66
CA TRP A 17 9.82 0.37 0.51
C TRP A 17 10.13 -1.07 0.11
N THR A 18 10.99 -1.70 0.91
CA THR A 18 11.28 -3.12 0.81
C THR A 18 10.07 -3.97 1.21
N LEU A 19 10.09 -5.24 0.80
CA LEU A 19 9.05 -6.19 1.23
C LEU A 19 8.99 -6.34 2.76
N GLU A 20 10.14 -6.29 3.44
CA GLU A 20 10.21 -6.37 4.89
C GLU A 20 9.54 -5.17 5.56
N GLU A 21 9.84 -3.95 5.10
CA GLU A 21 9.19 -2.73 5.59
C GLU A 21 7.67 -2.79 5.37
N LEU A 22 7.20 -3.27 4.22
CA LEU A 22 5.78 -3.43 3.94
C LEU A 22 5.08 -4.46 4.83
N LEU A 23 5.75 -5.58 5.12
CA LEU A 23 5.23 -6.63 6.00
C LEU A 23 5.28 -6.23 7.49
N SER A 24 6.13 -5.26 7.84
CA SER A 24 6.20 -4.71 9.20
C SER A 24 5.03 -3.78 9.55
N LEU A 25 4.35 -3.22 8.54
CA LEU A 25 3.16 -2.40 8.74
C LEU A 25 2.01 -3.25 9.25
N ASP A 26 1.25 -2.73 10.21
CA ASP A 26 -0.04 -3.31 10.54
C ASP A 26 -1.08 -3.07 9.43
N HIS A 27 -2.22 -3.74 9.55
CA HIS A 27 -3.28 -3.63 8.53
C HIS A 27 -3.87 -2.20 8.44
N ALA A 28 -3.99 -1.48 9.56
CA ALA A 28 -4.55 -0.13 9.56
C ALA A 28 -3.61 0.86 8.85
N ALA A 29 -2.30 0.73 9.08
CA ALA A 29 -1.27 1.50 8.42
C ALA A 29 -1.24 1.22 6.92
N ARG A 30 -1.31 -0.06 6.49
CA ARG A 30 -1.40 -0.39 5.07
C ARG A 30 -2.65 0.21 4.41
N LEU A 31 -3.81 0.08 5.04
CA LEU A 31 -5.06 0.63 4.50
C LEU A 31 -5.02 2.15 4.35
N ARG A 32 -4.44 2.87 5.31
CA ARG A 32 -4.26 4.32 5.22
C ARG A 32 -3.44 4.70 3.99
N TRP A 33 -2.28 4.08 3.80
CA TRP A 33 -1.41 4.38 2.65
C TRP A 33 -2.04 3.99 1.31
N VAL A 34 -2.75 2.86 1.24
CA VAL A 34 -3.53 2.49 0.05
C VAL A 34 -4.54 3.59 -0.29
N GLY A 35 -5.24 4.13 0.70
CA GLY A 35 -6.20 5.23 0.51
C GLY A 35 -5.55 6.52 0.02
N GLU A 36 -4.45 6.94 0.65
CA GLU A 36 -3.72 8.16 0.27
C GLU A 36 -3.21 8.11 -1.17
N ILE A 37 -2.57 7.01 -1.56
CA ILE A 37 -2.05 6.82 -2.93
C ILE A 37 -3.21 6.76 -3.93
N SER A 38 -4.30 6.05 -3.60
CA SER A 38 -5.47 5.96 -4.49
C SER A 38 -6.13 7.34 -4.72
N ALA A 39 -6.16 8.19 -3.69
CA ALA A 39 -6.66 9.55 -3.81
C ALA A 39 -5.76 10.41 -4.71
N GLN A 40 -4.43 10.28 -4.59
CA GLN A 40 -3.46 10.97 -5.45
C GLN A 40 -3.62 10.56 -6.92
N LEU A 41 -3.66 9.25 -7.20
CA LEU A 41 -3.85 8.72 -8.56
C LEU A 41 -5.16 9.20 -9.21
N THR A 42 -6.21 9.35 -8.41
CA THR A 42 -7.51 9.86 -8.90
C THR A 42 -7.45 11.36 -9.20
N ALA A 43 -6.67 12.13 -8.45
CA ALA A 43 -6.52 13.57 -8.66
C ALA A 43 -5.64 13.92 -9.87
N GLU A 44 -4.78 13.00 -10.30
CA GLU A 44 -3.87 13.17 -11.44
C GLU A 44 -4.46 12.69 -12.79
N ALA A 45 -5.64 12.08 -12.78
CA ALA A 45 -6.33 11.52 -13.95
C ALA A 45 -7.40 12.48 -14.52
#